data_AF-A0A356TTW4-F1
#
_entry.id   AF-A0A356TTW4-F1
#
_cell.length_a   1.000
_cell.length_b   1.000
_cell.length_c   1.000
_cell.angle_alpha   90.00
_cell.angle_beta   90.00
_cell.angle_gamma   90.00
#
_symmetry.space_group_name_H-M   'P 1'
#
loop_
_entity.id
_entity.type
_entity.pdbx_description
1 polymer ?
#
loop_
_entity_poly.entity_id
_entity_poly.type
_entity_poly.pdbx_seq_one_letter_code
_entity_poly.pdbx_strand_id
1 'polypeptide(L)'
;MSLRVASIGLLAALALGACGEAASAETPPGEPPAPTPTTAPRDASLPLYPESQMRLAPDDPRDAARLADVDTCGSCHPDALATWQASAHARASFDNPWYRQAVDAIREDVGAEESRFCAGCHDPVLLVAGAMEAEIQPDDPRAHAGVTCMVCHGTREARPDGNGSYTLSTRAVPLPDPADPREIEAHVAALTPEPLRTASLCGSCHRGFLGTHMGNPHHLGGIDDLTPFRRSGYAGSTASRLDEPVE
;
A
#
# COMPACT_ATOMS: atom_id res chain seq x y z
N MET A 1 -13.53 47.35 -62.81
CA MET A 1 -12.72 48.44 -63.37
C MET A 1 -11.50 48.61 -62.46
N SER A 2 -10.30 48.61 -63.06
CA SER A 2 -8.92 48.82 -62.58
C SER A 2 -8.70 49.41 -61.16
N LEU A 3 -7.67 49.04 -60.38
CA LEU A 3 -6.21 49.24 -60.58
C LEU A 3 -5.46 48.11 -59.80
N ARG A 4 -4.44 47.39 -60.28
CA ARG A 4 -3.06 47.72 -60.73
C ARG A 4 -2.16 48.48 -59.72
N VAL A 5 -1.43 47.68 -58.94
CA VAL A 5 0.04 47.64 -58.69
C VAL A 5 0.82 48.96 -58.63
N ALA A 6 1.59 49.14 -57.55
CA ALA A 6 2.90 49.77 -57.61
C ALA A 6 3.91 48.98 -56.75
N SER A 7 4.84 48.31 -57.43
CA SER A 7 6.02 47.67 -56.88
C SER A 7 7.07 48.74 -56.54
N ILE A 8 7.71 48.64 -55.38
CA ILE A 8 9.03 49.23 -55.14
C ILE A 8 9.97 48.06 -54.91
N GLY A 9 10.83 47.83 -55.90
CA GLY A 9 11.91 46.86 -55.82
C GLY A 9 13.05 47.38 -54.95
N LEU A 10 13.72 46.46 -54.26
CA LEU A 10 15.10 46.64 -53.85
C LEU A 10 15.88 45.38 -54.24
N LEU A 11 16.87 45.59 -55.10
CA LEU A 11 17.83 44.61 -55.58
C LEU A 11 18.99 44.42 -54.59
N ALA A 12 19.47 43.17 -54.52
CA ALA A 12 20.81 42.70 -54.15
C ALA A 12 21.23 42.88 -52.67
N ALA A 13 21.90 41.92 -52.02
CA ALA A 13 22.93 41.03 -52.54
C ALA A 13 22.92 39.63 -51.88
N LEU A 14 23.19 38.61 -52.69
CA LEU A 14 23.58 37.28 -52.27
C LEU A 14 24.98 37.33 -51.65
N ALA A 15 25.09 37.02 -50.36
CA ALA A 15 26.32 36.52 -49.78
C ALA A 15 26.18 35.00 -49.65
N LEU A 16 26.87 34.25 -50.53
CA LEU A 16 27.10 32.82 -50.36
C LEU A 16 28.04 32.63 -49.16
N GLY A 17 27.47 32.47 -47.98
CA GLY A 17 28.16 31.86 -46.84
C GLY A 17 28.03 30.34 -46.96
N ALA A 18 29.16 29.67 -47.16
CA ALA A 18 29.26 28.22 -47.18
C ALA A 18 28.64 27.62 -45.91
N CYS A 19 27.56 26.84 -46.05
CA CYS A 19 27.13 25.92 -45.01
C CYS A 19 28.19 24.83 -44.92
N GLY A 20 28.96 24.83 -43.84
CA GLY A 20 29.85 23.72 -43.49
C GLY A 20 29.04 22.43 -43.29
N GLU A 21 29.67 21.31 -43.63
CA GLU A 21 29.23 19.95 -43.33
C GLU A 21 28.47 19.87 -42.00
N ALA A 22 27.27 19.29 -42.06
CA ALA A 22 26.60 18.80 -40.87
C ALA A 22 27.49 17.74 -40.21
N ALA A 23 28.11 18.10 -39.08
CA ALA A 23 28.73 17.11 -38.21
C ALA A 23 27.64 16.11 -37.80
N SER A 24 27.83 14.85 -38.17
CA SER A 24 27.00 13.75 -37.67
C SER A 24 27.13 13.74 -36.16
N ALA A 25 26.03 14.04 -35.46
CA ALA A 25 25.99 13.84 -34.02
C ALA A 25 26.11 12.34 -33.75
N GLU A 26 27.26 11.92 -33.21
CA GLU A 26 27.41 10.58 -32.66
C GLU A 26 26.38 10.38 -31.55
N THR A 27 25.57 9.34 -31.70
CA THR A 27 24.68 8.86 -30.65
C THR A 27 25.54 8.56 -29.42
N PRO A 28 25.24 9.12 -28.23
CA PRO A 28 25.97 8.76 -27.04
C PRO A 28 25.88 7.24 -26.83
N PRO A 29 26.96 6.57 -26.41
CA PRO A 29 26.93 5.13 -26.18
C PRO A 29 25.80 4.82 -25.22
N GLY A 30 24.94 3.87 -25.62
CA GLY A 30 23.83 3.40 -24.79
C GLY A 30 24.35 2.98 -23.43
N GLU A 31 23.70 3.48 -22.38
CA GLU A 31 24.04 3.12 -21.01
C GLU A 31 24.04 1.58 -20.90
N PRO A 32 25.12 0.97 -20.38
CA PRO A 32 25.16 -0.47 -20.23
C PRO A 32 23.97 -0.91 -19.37
N PRO A 33 23.35 -2.06 -19.68
CA PRO A 33 22.24 -2.56 -18.88
C PRO A 33 22.68 -2.61 -17.42
N ALA A 34 21.86 -2.04 -16.54
CA ALA A 34 22.11 -2.09 -15.11
C ALA A 34 22.39 -3.55 -14.73
N PRO A 35 23.47 -3.83 -13.97
CA PRO A 35 23.77 -5.18 -13.55
C PRO A 35 22.55 -5.74 -12.83
N THR A 36 22.08 -6.91 -13.26
CA THR A 36 21.01 -7.61 -12.55
C THR A 36 21.48 -7.78 -11.10
N PRO A 37 20.77 -7.22 -10.11
CA PRO A 37 21.17 -7.38 -8.72
C PRO A 37 21.29 -8.88 -8.46
N THR A 38 22.48 -9.30 -8.03
CA THR A 38 22.72 -10.70 -7.70
C THR A 38 21.86 -11.00 -6.48
N THR A 39 20.74 -11.67 -6.69
CA THR A 39 19.93 -12.20 -5.59
C THR A 39 20.82 -13.12 -4.78
N ALA A 40 20.96 -12.85 -3.49
CA ALA A 40 21.71 -13.75 -2.62
C ALA A 40 21.15 -15.18 -2.74
N PRO A 41 21.99 -16.22 -2.64
CA PRO A 41 21.53 -17.60 -2.71
C PRO A 41 20.44 -17.82 -1.65
N ARG A 42 19.26 -18.26 -2.09
CA ARG A 42 18.14 -18.54 -1.19
C ARG A 42 18.34 -19.91 -0.53
N ASP A 43 17.93 -20.03 0.72
CA ASP A 43 17.78 -21.35 1.35
C ASP A 43 16.45 -21.96 0.93
N ALA A 44 16.50 -22.97 0.07
CA ALA A 44 15.31 -23.65 -0.46
C ALA A 44 14.57 -24.53 0.58
N SER A 45 15.11 -24.66 1.81
CA SER A 45 14.50 -25.46 2.88
C SER A 45 13.53 -24.67 3.77
N LEU A 46 13.46 -23.34 3.62
CA LEU A 46 12.59 -22.47 4.38
C LEU A 46 11.33 -22.12 3.56
N PRO A 47 10.14 -21.94 4.19
CA PRO A 47 8.98 -21.39 3.52
C PRO A 47 9.36 -20.09 2.82
N LEU A 48 8.86 -19.87 1.61
CA LEU A 48 9.31 -18.75 0.80
C LEU A 48 8.83 -17.43 1.41
N TYR A 49 7.67 -17.46 2.09
CA TYR A 49 7.13 -16.42 2.94
C TYR A 49 6.41 -17.07 4.14
N PRO A 50 6.71 -16.70 5.40
CA PRO A 50 5.82 -17.05 6.48
C PRO A 50 4.49 -16.35 6.19
N GLU A 51 3.43 -16.87 6.77
CA GLU A 51 2.18 -16.14 6.81
C GLU A 51 2.41 -14.73 7.37
N SER A 52 1.62 -13.76 6.89
CA SER A 52 1.52 -12.45 7.56
C SER A 52 1.43 -12.62 9.07
N GLN A 53 1.98 -11.68 9.84
CA GLN A 53 1.84 -11.66 11.29
C GLN A 53 0.41 -11.29 11.76
N MET A 54 -0.51 -11.04 10.82
CA MET A 54 -1.92 -10.80 11.11
C MET A 54 -2.51 -12.04 11.78
N ARG A 55 -3.22 -11.83 12.88
CA ARG A 55 -3.98 -12.87 13.56
C ARG A 55 -5.42 -12.43 13.70
N LEU A 56 -6.33 -13.39 13.69
CA LEU A 56 -7.66 -13.13 14.21
C LEU A 56 -7.64 -13.21 15.73
N ALA A 57 -8.45 -12.38 16.39
CA ALA A 57 -8.65 -12.47 17.81
C ALA A 57 -9.12 -13.89 18.19
N PRO A 58 -8.63 -14.47 19.30
CA PRO A 58 -9.05 -15.80 19.73
C PRO A 58 -10.57 -15.89 19.87
N ASP A 59 -11.12 -17.02 19.44
CA ASP A 59 -12.55 -17.33 19.51
C ASP A 59 -13.49 -16.40 18.71
N ASP A 60 -12.95 -15.46 17.93
CA ASP A 60 -13.77 -14.68 16.99
C ASP A 60 -14.28 -15.57 15.85
N PRO A 61 -15.54 -15.39 15.42
CA PRO A 61 -15.97 -15.96 14.15
C PRO A 61 -15.09 -15.40 13.03
N ARG A 62 -14.87 -16.18 11.96
CA ARG A 62 -14.29 -15.65 10.72
C ARG A 62 -15.41 -15.06 9.88
N ASP A 63 -15.56 -13.75 9.88
CA ASP A 63 -16.63 -13.08 9.15
C ASP A 63 -16.06 -12.04 8.16
N ALA A 64 -15.65 -12.53 6.99
CA ALA A 64 -15.13 -11.69 5.92
C ALA A 64 -16.20 -10.76 5.31
N ALA A 65 -17.47 -11.17 5.32
CA ALA A 65 -18.57 -10.35 4.81
C ALA A 65 -18.76 -9.11 5.69
N ARG A 66 -18.77 -9.27 7.01
CA ARG A 66 -18.79 -8.13 7.94
C ARG A 66 -17.55 -7.26 7.81
N LEU A 67 -16.39 -7.87 7.63
CA LEU A 67 -15.14 -7.11 7.45
C LEU A 67 -15.16 -6.28 6.16
N ALA A 68 -15.82 -6.76 5.10
CA ALA A 68 -15.97 -6.07 3.82
C ALA A 68 -17.04 -4.98 3.83
N ASP A 69 -18.02 -5.05 4.74
CA ASP A 69 -19.16 -4.13 4.80
C ASP A 69 -18.77 -2.76 5.34
N VAL A 70 -18.54 -1.83 4.42
CA VAL A 70 -18.31 -0.40 4.73
C VAL A 70 -19.59 0.43 4.65
N ASP A 71 -20.64 -0.08 4.01
CA ASP A 71 -21.88 0.66 3.76
C ASP A 71 -22.68 0.83 5.06
N THR A 72 -22.67 -0.17 5.94
CA THR A 72 -23.23 -0.07 7.30
C THR A 72 -22.58 1.07 8.10
N CYS A 73 -21.28 1.29 7.95
CA CYS A 73 -20.62 2.44 8.56
C CYS A 73 -21.01 3.74 7.86
N GLY A 74 -21.08 3.72 6.52
CA GLY A 74 -21.42 4.86 5.68
C GLY A 74 -22.81 5.44 5.90
N SER A 75 -23.78 4.62 6.35
CA SER A 75 -25.14 5.10 6.63
C SER A 75 -25.18 6.14 7.77
N CYS A 76 -24.22 6.08 8.70
CA CYS A 76 -24.08 7.04 9.81
C CYS A 76 -22.85 7.96 9.65
N HIS A 77 -21.78 7.50 8.99
CA HIS A 77 -20.52 8.22 8.80
C HIS A 77 -20.21 8.48 7.31
N PRO A 78 -21.05 9.22 6.58
CA PRO A 78 -20.90 9.40 5.13
C PRO A 78 -19.60 10.13 4.77
N ASP A 79 -19.19 11.13 5.57
CA ASP A 79 -17.97 11.90 5.31
C ASP A 79 -16.69 11.06 5.51
N ALA A 80 -16.70 10.19 6.52
CA ALA A 80 -15.59 9.28 6.77
C ALA A 80 -15.50 8.22 5.67
N LEU A 81 -16.64 7.68 5.22
CA LEU A 81 -16.71 6.76 4.10
C LEU A 81 -16.16 7.41 2.83
N ALA A 82 -16.61 8.62 2.48
CA ALA A 82 -16.14 9.34 1.31
C ALA A 82 -14.62 9.63 1.37
N THR A 83 -14.10 9.99 2.54
CA THR A 83 -12.65 10.20 2.75
C THR A 83 -11.87 8.90 2.56
N TRP A 84 -12.36 7.79 3.12
CA TRP A 84 -11.74 6.48 2.96
C TRP A 84 -11.76 6.04 1.49
N GLN A 85 -12.89 6.18 0.78
CA GLN A 85 -13.03 5.79 -0.63
C GLN A 85 -12.00 6.49 -1.54
N ALA A 86 -11.61 7.72 -1.21
CA ALA A 86 -10.60 8.49 -1.94
C ALA A 86 -9.15 8.17 -1.51
N SER A 87 -8.93 7.29 -0.53
CA SER A 87 -7.63 7.00 0.07
C SER A 87 -6.90 5.82 -0.58
N ALA A 88 -5.59 5.73 -0.32
CA ALA A 88 -4.79 4.57 -0.69
C ALA A 88 -5.25 3.27 0.02
N HIS A 89 -5.87 3.38 1.20
CA HIS A 89 -6.38 2.22 1.94
C HIS A 89 -7.56 1.56 1.23
N ALA A 90 -8.51 2.33 0.68
CA ALA A 90 -9.59 1.78 -0.14
C ALA A 90 -9.05 1.12 -1.42
N ARG A 91 -7.90 1.59 -1.92
CA ARG A 91 -7.24 1.09 -3.13
C ARG A 91 -6.10 0.12 -2.85
N ALA A 92 -6.02 -0.44 -1.63
CA ALA A 92 -4.90 -1.28 -1.22
C ALA A 92 -4.93 -2.68 -1.85
N SER A 93 -6.10 -3.13 -2.31
CA SER A 93 -6.32 -4.45 -2.90
C SER A 93 -6.12 -4.46 -4.43
N PHE A 94 -6.72 -5.41 -5.16
CA PHE A 94 -6.46 -5.60 -6.60
C PHE A 94 -7.04 -4.53 -7.52
N ASP A 95 -7.75 -3.54 -6.98
CA ASP A 95 -8.01 -2.26 -7.63
C ASP A 95 -6.74 -1.45 -7.94
N ASN A 96 -5.60 -1.85 -7.36
CA ASN A 96 -4.28 -1.39 -7.73
C ASN A 96 -3.60 -2.44 -8.64
N PRO A 97 -3.46 -2.17 -9.96
CA PRO A 97 -2.93 -3.15 -10.91
C PRO A 97 -1.46 -3.51 -10.65
N TRP A 98 -0.68 -2.61 -10.05
CA TRP A 98 0.72 -2.88 -9.69
C TRP A 98 0.81 -3.89 -8.55
N TYR A 99 -0.08 -3.76 -7.57
CA TYR A 99 -0.18 -4.71 -6.46
C TYR A 99 -0.64 -6.08 -6.96
N ARG A 100 -1.69 -6.11 -7.82
CA ARG A 100 -2.17 -7.35 -8.44
C ARG A 100 -1.05 -8.07 -9.20
N GLN A 101 -0.28 -7.37 -10.02
CA GLN A 101 0.85 -7.95 -10.75
C GLN A 101 1.93 -8.52 -9.81
N ALA A 102 2.24 -7.83 -8.71
CA ALA A 102 3.22 -8.31 -7.73
C ALA A 102 2.76 -9.60 -7.04
N VAL A 103 1.47 -9.67 -6.67
CA VAL A 103 0.88 -10.87 -6.09
C VAL A 103 0.86 -12.01 -7.10
N ASP A 104 0.43 -11.77 -8.34
CA ASP A 104 0.41 -12.81 -9.39
C ASP A 104 1.82 -13.37 -9.66
N ALA A 105 2.85 -12.52 -9.72
CA ALA A 105 4.22 -12.95 -9.91
C ALA A 105 4.72 -13.85 -8.76
N ILE A 106 4.43 -13.49 -7.50
CA ILE A 106 4.77 -14.34 -6.35
C ILE A 106 4.01 -15.67 -6.42
N ARG A 107 2.74 -15.65 -6.80
CA ARG A 107 1.93 -16.87 -6.91
C ARG A 107 2.44 -17.81 -8.01
N GLU A 108 2.92 -17.26 -9.12
CA GLU A 108 3.54 -18.02 -10.22
C GLU A 108 4.89 -18.60 -9.80
N ASP A 109 5.73 -17.80 -9.13
CA ASP A 109 7.09 -18.19 -8.76
C ASP A 109 7.13 -19.24 -7.63
N VAL A 110 6.27 -19.07 -6.61
CA VAL A 110 6.39 -19.80 -5.35
C VAL A 110 5.09 -20.42 -4.81
N GLY A 111 3.94 -20.10 -5.41
CA GLY A 111 2.65 -20.69 -5.08
C GLY A 111 1.66 -19.75 -4.39
N ALA A 112 0.39 -20.13 -4.40
CA ALA A 112 -0.72 -19.29 -3.93
C ALA A 112 -0.70 -19.02 -2.41
N GLU A 113 -0.31 -20.01 -1.61
CA GLU A 113 -0.23 -19.90 -0.15
C GLU A 113 0.67 -18.76 0.30
N GLU A 114 1.78 -18.56 -0.41
CA GLU A 114 2.78 -17.54 -0.12
C GLU A 114 2.23 -16.10 -0.27
N SER A 115 1.19 -15.91 -1.09
CA SER A 115 0.53 -14.61 -1.23
C SER A 115 -0.20 -14.14 0.03
N ARG A 116 -0.41 -15.03 1.02
CA ARG A 116 -0.96 -14.67 2.34
C ARG A 116 -0.09 -13.66 3.10
N PHE A 117 1.21 -13.62 2.80
CA PHE A 117 2.11 -12.58 3.31
C PHE A 117 1.65 -11.18 2.93
N CYS A 118 1.29 -10.97 1.66
CA CYS A 118 0.82 -9.69 1.14
C CYS A 118 -0.54 -9.30 1.73
N ALA A 119 -1.41 -10.29 1.91
CA ALA A 119 -2.80 -10.10 2.30
C ALA A 119 -2.99 -9.58 3.72
N GLY A 120 -1.98 -9.73 4.59
CA GLY A 120 -2.00 -9.17 5.94
C GLY A 120 -2.14 -7.66 5.98
N CYS A 121 -1.58 -6.96 5.00
CA CYS A 121 -1.62 -5.50 4.92
C CYS A 121 -2.58 -5.01 3.84
N HIS A 122 -2.66 -5.71 2.71
CA HIS A 122 -3.35 -5.25 1.51
C HIS A 122 -4.75 -5.85 1.31
N ASP A 123 -4.91 -7.15 1.61
CA ASP A 123 -6.14 -7.89 1.40
C ASP A 123 -6.69 -8.59 2.67
N PRO A 124 -6.91 -7.89 3.81
CA PRO A 124 -7.38 -8.55 5.03
C PRO A 124 -8.71 -9.30 4.83
N VAL A 125 -9.59 -8.79 3.94
CA VAL A 125 -10.86 -9.44 3.60
C VAL A 125 -10.64 -10.79 2.91
N LEU A 126 -9.78 -10.85 1.90
CA LEU A 126 -9.46 -12.11 1.21
C LEU A 126 -8.74 -13.08 2.14
N LEU A 127 -7.84 -12.58 3.01
CA LEU A 127 -7.13 -13.40 3.99
C LEU A 127 -8.09 -14.03 5.00
N VAL A 128 -9.02 -13.25 5.56
CA VAL A 128 -10.03 -13.76 6.50
C VAL A 128 -10.99 -14.74 5.82
N ALA A 129 -11.30 -14.50 4.54
CA ALA A 129 -12.13 -15.41 3.75
C ALA A 129 -11.43 -16.72 3.36
N GLY A 130 -10.12 -16.85 3.59
CA GLY A 130 -9.31 -17.97 3.10
C GLY A 130 -9.19 -18.01 1.56
N ALA A 131 -9.47 -16.89 0.89
CA ALA A 131 -9.51 -16.82 -0.57
C ALA A 131 -8.12 -16.67 -1.21
N MET A 132 -7.11 -16.26 -0.43
CA MET A 132 -5.75 -16.04 -0.92
C MET A 132 -5.08 -17.30 -1.47
N GLU A 133 -5.49 -18.49 -1.03
CA GLU A 133 -4.87 -19.75 -1.48
C GLU A 133 -5.46 -20.29 -2.79
N ALA A 134 -6.60 -19.74 -3.23
CA ALA A 134 -7.29 -20.15 -4.44
C ALA A 134 -7.12 -19.12 -5.57
N GLU A 135 -7.63 -19.43 -6.76
CA GLU A 135 -7.72 -18.47 -7.85
C GLU A 135 -8.65 -17.31 -7.45
N ILE A 136 -8.18 -16.07 -7.61
CA ILE A 136 -8.94 -14.87 -7.24
C ILE A 136 -9.46 -14.22 -8.52
N GLN A 137 -10.77 -14.34 -8.73
CA GLN A 137 -11.43 -13.85 -9.93
C GLN A 137 -11.44 -12.31 -9.94
N PRO A 138 -11.24 -11.65 -11.09
CA PRO A 138 -11.26 -10.19 -11.20
C PRO A 138 -12.61 -9.54 -10.86
N ASP A 139 -13.69 -10.30 -10.76
CA ASP A 139 -15.03 -9.84 -10.40
C ASP A 139 -15.40 -10.17 -8.93
N ASP A 140 -14.48 -10.77 -8.16
CA ASP A 140 -14.68 -11.05 -6.75
C ASP A 140 -14.68 -9.73 -5.95
N PRO A 141 -15.82 -9.29 -5.38
CA PRO A 141 -15.89 -8.00 -4.67
C PRO A 141 -14.93 -7.92 -3.47
N ARG A 142 -14.52 -9.06 -2.90
CA ARG A 142 -13.56 -9.10 -1.79
C ARG A 142 -12.17 -8.62 -2.22
N ALA A 143 -11.82 -8.80 -3.49
CA ALA A 143 -10.57 -8.34 -4.11
C ALA A 143 -10.56 -6.82 -4.43
N HIS A 144 -11.63 -6.12 -4.08
CA HIS A 144 -11.81 -4.68 -4.27
C HIS A 144 -12.18 -3.98 -2.95
N ALA A 145 -12.13 -4.71 -1.83
CA ALA A 145 -12.52 -4.16 -0.52
C ALA A 145 -11.45 -3.25 0.09
N GLY A 146 -10.16 -3.49 -0.22
CA GLY A 146 -9.04 -2.78 0.39
C GLY A 146 -8.92 -2.97 1.90
N VAL A 147 -8.31 -1.99 2.57
CA VAL A 147 -8.23 -1.91 4.03
C VAL A 147 -9.47 -1.17 4.54
N THR A 148 -10.50 -1.91 4.92
CA THR A 148 -11.82 -1.37 5.32
C THR A 148 -11.84 -0.73 6.71
N CYS A 149 -12.95 -0.08 7.07
CA CYS A 149 -13.14 0.55 8.38
C CYS A 149 -12.81 -0.42 9.53
N MET A 150 -13.33 -1.64 9.46
CA MET A 150 -13.19 -2.63 10.52
C MET A 150 -11.77 -3.21 10.63
N VAL A 151 -10.90 -3.05 9.63
CA VAL A 151 -9.47 -3.41 9.79
C VAL A 151 -8.83 -2.53 10.87
N CYS A 152 -9.05 -1.22 10.81
CA CYS A 152 -8.51 -0.30 11.83
C CYS A 152 -9.33 -0.35 13.13
N HIS A 153 -10.65 -0.21 13.04
CA HIS A 153 -11.53 -0.11 14.20
C HIS A 153 -11.74 -1.45 14.94
N GLY A 154 -11.51 -2.58 14.26
CA GLY A 154 -11.57 -3.92 14.84
C GLY A 154 -10.23 -4.44 15.36
N THR A 155 -9.12 -3.72 15.16
CA THR A 155 -7.81 -4.13 15.68
C THR A 155 -7.78 -4.07 17.21
N ARG A 156 -7.48 -5.20 17.85
CA ARG A 156 -7.40 -5.34 19.31
C ARG A 156 -6.00 -5.08 19.84
N GLU A 157 -5.00 -5.52 19.09
CA GLU A 157 -3.58 -5.34 19.42
C GLU A 157 -2.82 -5.04 18.14
N ALA A 158 -1.82 -4.16 18.21
CA ALA A 158 -0.90 -3.91 17.10
C ALA A 158 0.52 -3.73 17.63
N ARG A 159 1.49 -4.29 16.93
CA ARG A 159 2.91 -4.16 17.23
C ARG A 159 3.62 -3.37 16.12
N PRO A 160 4.70 -2.65 16.44
CA PRO A 160 5.45 -1.87 15.46
C PRO A 160 6.53 -2.69 14.72
N ASP A 161 6.54 -4.01 14.89
CA ASP A 161 7.44 -4.98 14.25
C ASP A 161 6.97 -5.42 12.85
N GLY A 162 6.01 -4.72 12.23
CA GLY A 162 5.71 -4.81 10.80
C GLY A 162 5.10 -6.14 10.31
N ASN A 163 5.08 -6.31 8.98
CA ASN A 163 4.58 -7.51 8.29
C ASN A 163 3.15 -7.92 8.68
N GLY A 164 2.28 -6.95 8.92
CA GLY A 164 0.89 -7.13 9.32
C GLY A 164 0.71 -7.52 10.79
N SER A 165 1.61 -7.10 11.69
CA SER A 165 1.62 -7.53 13.10
C SER A 165 0.50 -6.93 13.97
N TYR A 166 -0.73 -7.30 13.67
CA TYR A 166 -1.92 -6.92 14.42
C TYR A 166 -2.88 -8.10 14.63
N THR A 167 -3.68 -7.99 15.69
CA THR A 167 -4.76 -8.94 16.02
C THR A 167 -6.09 -8.29 15.68
N LEU A 168 -6.81 -8.85 14.70
CA LEU A 168 -8.06 -8.33 14.18
C LEU A 168 -9.27 -9.06 14.78
N SER A 169 -10.26 -8.30 15.23
CA SER A 169 -11.57 -8.81 15.58
C SER A 169 -12.55 -8.64 14.42
N THR A 170 -13.33 -9.69 14.12
CA THR A 170 -14.42 -9.62 13.13
C THR A 170 -15.81 -9.86 13.74
N ARG A 171 -15.89 -9.79 15.07
CA ARG A 171 -17.16 -9.79 15.82
C ARG A 171 -18.06 -8.65 15.37
N ALA A 172 -19.37 -8.87 15.53
CA ALA A 172 -20.35 -7.82 15.42
C ALA A 172 -20.07 -6.69 16.42
N VAL A 173 -20.29 -5.46 15.99
CA VAL A 173 -20.15 -4.26 16.81
C VAL A 173 -21.55 -3.71 17.12
N PRO A 174 -21.75 -3.08 18.29
CA PRO A 174 -23.03 -2.46 18.60
C PRO A 174 -23.26 -1.26 17.68
N LEU A 175 -24.32 -1.30 16.87
CA LEU A 175 -24.76 -0.15 16.08
C LEU A 175 -25.78 0.63 16.91
N PRO A 176 -25.56 1.93 17.18
CA PRO A 176 -26.39 2.68 18.10
C PRO A 176 -27.63 3.25 17.40
N ASP A 177 -28.73 3.39 18.15
CA ASP A 177 -29.72 4.42 17.86
C ASP A 177 -29.07 5.80 18.09
N PRO A 178 -28.98 6.68 17.06
CA PRO A 178 -28.42 8.03 17.22
C PRO A 178 -29.16 8.89 18.25
N ALA A 179 -30.37 8.51 18.67
CA ALA A 179 -31.13 9.18 19.72
C ALA A 179 -30.78 8.70 21.15
N ASP A 180 -30.05 7.59 21.32
CA ASP A 180 -29.66 7.07 22.64
C ASP A 180 -28.16 7.33 22.94
N PRO A 181 -27.82 8.27 23.84
CA PRO A 181 -26.44 8.56 24.20
C PRO A 181 -25.67 7.38 24.79
N ARG A 182 -26.34 6.43 25.45
CA ARG A 182 -25.69 5.26 26.05
C ARG A 182 -25.24 4.27 24.99
N GLU A 183 -26.05 4.07 23.96
CA GLU A 183 -25.68 3.22 22.83
C GLU A 183 -24.54 3.85 22.03
N ILE A 184 -24.57 5.17 21.83
CA ILE A 184 -23.46 5.91 21.21
C ILE A 184 -22.17 5.72 22.01
N GLU A 185 -22.21 5.87 23.33
CA GLU A 185 -21.04 5.65 24.20
C GLU A 185 -20.49 4.23 24.05
N ALA A 186 -21.35 3.22 24.06
CA ALA A 186 -20.95 1.82 23.85
C ALA A 186 -20.33 1.58 22.46
N HIS A 187 -20.90 2.17 21.41
CA HIS A 187 -20.38 2.12 20.05
C HIS A 187 -18.98 2.74 19.95
N VAL A 188 -18.82 3.96 20.49
CA VAL A 188 -17.53 4.67 20.50
C VAL A 188 -16.48 3.87 21.28
N ALA A 189 -16.83 3.31 22.44
CA ALA A 189 -15.91 2.48 23.21
C ALA A 189 -15.49 1.22 22.45
N ALA A 190 -16.43 0.58 21.73
CA ALA A 190 -16.16 -0.64 20.96
C ALA A 190 -15.28 -0.42 19.73
N LEU A 191 -15.40 0.75 19.08
CA LEU A 191 -14.73 1.10 17.81
C LEU A 191 -13.58 2.09 17.96
N THR A 192 -13.22 2.51 19.16
CA THR A 192 -12.02 3.31 19.39
C THR A 192 -11.00 2.57 20.27
N PRO A 193 -10.57 1.37 19.87
CA PRO A 193 -9.61 0.60 20.64
C PRO A 193 -8.28 1.35 20.72
N GLU A 194 -7.51 1.11 21.77
CA GLU A 194 -6.24 1.80 22.01
C GLU A 194 -5.30 1.81 20.80
N PRO A 195 -5.09 0.68 20.06
CA PRO A 195 -4.21 0.67 18.89
C PRO A 195 -4.55 1.73 17.84
N LEU A 196 -5.83 2.06 17.65
CA LEU A 196 -6.29 3.06 16.67
C LEU A 196 -5.69 4.45 16.92
N ARG A 197 -5.33 4.76 18.17
CA ARG A 197 -4.75 6.05 18.58
C ARG A 197 -3.22 6.04 18.64
N THR A 198 -2.58 4.96 18.19
CA THR A 198 -1.12 4.81 18.27
C THR A 198 -0.49 4.60 16.91
N ALA A 199 0.76 5.07 16.76
CA ALA A 199 1.56 4.80 15.55
C ALA A 199 1.91 3.30 15.39
N SER A 200 1.67 2.45 16.39
CA SER A 200 1.91 1.01 16.30
C SER A 200 0.96 0.32 15.33
N LEU A 201 -0.30 0.78 15.23
CA LEU A 201 -1.24 0.27 14.21
C LEU A 201 -0.70 0.56 12.81
N CYS A 202 -0.33 1.80 12.53
CA CYS A 202 0.28 2.17 11.24
C CYS A 202 1.54 1.34 10.98
N GLY A 203 2.39 1.22 12.00
CA GLY A 203 3.64 0.47 11.97
C GLY A 203 3.50 -1.01 11.68
N SER A 204 2.37 -1.63 12.01
CA SER A 204 2.11 -3.03 11.70
C SER A 204 2.10 -3.30 10.20
N CYS A 205 1.71 -2.32 9.37
CA CYS A 205 1.61 -2.46 7.91
C CYS A 205 2.67 -1.64 7.16
N HIS A 206 2.96 -0.42 7.63
CA HIS A 206 3.93 0.51 7.02
C HIS A 206 5.39 0.24 7.42
N ARG A 207 5.62 -0.94 7.99
CA ARG A 207 6.95 -1.54 8.12
C ARG A 207 6.88 -2.95 7.58
N GLY A 208 7.75 -3.26 6.64
CA GLY A 208 7.84 -4.54 5.96
C GLY A 208 9.30 -4.97 5.87
N PHE A 209 9.55 -6.26 6.06
CA PHE A 209 10.87 -6.83 5.91
C PHE A 209 10.81 -8.26 5.42
N LEU A 210 11.90 -8.68 4.80
CA LEU A 210 12.11 -10.06 4.38
C LEU A 210 13.14 -10.68 5.32
N GLY A 211 12.70 -11.62 6.16
CA GLY A 211 13.57 -12.25 7.14
C GLY A 211 14.20 -13.55 6.64
N THR A 212 15.02 -14.17 7.49
CA THR A 212 15.65 -15.45 7.16
C THR A 212 14.65 -16.57 6.92
N HIS A 213 13.54 -16.53 7.64
CA HIS A 213 12.39 -17.42 7.49
C HIS A 213 11.62 -17.26 6.16
N MET A 214 12.07 -16.38 5.26
CA MET A 214 11.62 -16.21 3.87
C MET A 214 12.69 -16.68 2.85
N GLY A 215 13.63 -17.52 3.30
CA GLY A 215 14.74 -18.00 2.48
C GLY A 215 15.86 -16.96 2.24
N ASN A 216 15.84 -15.80 2.90
CA ASN A 216 16.90 -14.79 2.76
C ASN A 216 18.08 -15.08 3.73
N PRO A 217 19.34 -14.78 3.37
CA PRO A 217 20.46 -15.00 4.30
C PRO A 217 20.48 -14.01 5.48
N HIS A 218 19.83 -12.85 5.33
CA HIS A 218 19.77 -11.77 6.30
C HIS A 218 18.38 -11.14 6.34
N HIS A 219 18.13 -10.34 7.37
CA HIS A 219 16.94 -9.50 7.43
C HIS A 219 17.09 -8.31 6.48
N LEU A 220 16.26 -8.28 5.45
CA LEU A 220 16.24 -7.21 4.45
C LEU A 220 15.09 -6.27 4.78
N GLY A 221 15.39 -4.99 5.00
CA GLY A 221 14.36 -3.97 5.09
C GLY A 221 13.64 -3.84 3.75
N GLY A 222 12.30 -3.84 3.79
CA GLY A 222 11.44 -3.56 2.65
C GLY A 222 10.82 -2.17 2.81
N ILE A 223 9.54 -2.14 3.15
CA ILE A 223 8.78 -0.91 3.42
C ILE A 223 9.19 -0.36 4.80
N ASP A 224 9.47 0.93 4.93
CA ASP A 224 9.58 1.58 6.25
C ASP A 224 9.19 3.05 6.16
N ASP A 225 7.88 3.31 6.12
CA ASP A 225 7.33 4.66 6.15
C ASP A 225 7.23 5.18 7.60
N LEU A 226 7.17 4.26 8.57
CA LEU A 226 7.04 4.60 9.99
C LEU A 226 8.25 5.34 10.52
N THR A 227 9.48 4.91 10.17
CA THR A 227 10.70 5.55 10.69
C THR A 227 10.83 7.01 10.23
N PRO A 228 10.69 7.35 8.93
CA PRO A 228 10.67 8.75 8.49
C PRO A 228 9.55 9.56 9.14
N PHE A 229 8.35 8.99 9.27
CA PHE A 229 7.22 9.66 9.95
C PHE A 229 7.56 10.00 11.40
N ARG A 230 8.03 9.04 12.20
CA ARG A 230 8.37 9.24 13.61
C ARG A 230 9.49 10.27 13.82
N ARG A 231 10.40 10.38 12.85
CA ARG A 231 11.50 11.36 12.88
C ARG A 231 11.10 12.73 12.32
N SER A 232 9.92 12.85 11.74
CA SER A 232 9.46 14.11 11.15
C SER A 232 9.02 15.11 12.24
N GLY A 233 9.14 16.40 11.93
CA GLY A 233 8.58 17.46 12.78
C GLY A 233 7.06 17.37 12.94
N TYR A 234 6.36 16.73 12.00
CA TYR A 234 4.91 16.48 12.10
C TYR A 234 4.57 15.55 13.28
N ALA A 235 5.40 14.53 13.53
CA ALA A 235 5.26 13.66 14.70
C ALA A 235 5.78 14.31 16.01
N GLY A 236 6.10 15.62 15.98
CA GLY A 236 6.67 16.33 17.13
C GLY A 236 8.14 16.00 17.39
N SER A 237 8.81 15.25 16.51
CA SER A 237 10.26 14.99 16.61
C SER A 237 11.03 16.26 16.25
N THR A 238 11.77 16.81 17.22
CA THR A 238 12.51 18.06 17.04
C THR A 238 13.91 17.87 16.42
N ALA A 239 14.46 16.67 16.54
CA ALA A 239 15.61 16.10 15.83
C ALA A 239 15.98 14.80 16.57
N SER A 240 16.24 13.71 15.86
CA SER A 240 16.87 12.54 16.50
C SER A 240 18.36 12.83 16.67
N ARG A 241 18.86 12.88 17.91
CA ARG A 241 20.31 12.90 18.10
C ARG A 241 20.83 11.48 17.95
N LEU A 242 21.90 11.30 17.17
CA LEU A 242 22.53 9.98 16.97
C LEU A 242 23.13 9.39 18.27
N ASP A 243 23.29 10.21 19.31
CA ASP A 243 23.88 9.87 20.60
C ASP A 243 22.86 9.72 21.74
N GLU A 244 21.56 9.80 21.45
CA GLU A 244 20.53 9.51 22.46
C GLU A 244 20.52 8.01 22.77
N PRO A 245 20.74 7.60 24.04
CA PRO A 245 20.58 6.23 24.44
C PRO A 245 19.16 5.77 24.15
N VAL A 246 19.03 4.61 23.52
CA VAL A 246 17.73 3.99 23.27
C VAL A 246 17.26 3.38 24.60
N GLU A 247 16.32 4.04 25.27
CA GLU A 247 15.52 3.44 26.37
C GLU A 247 14.24 2.80 25.82
#